data_AF-A0A9Q3W462-F1
#
_entry.id   AF-A0A9Q3W462-F1
#
_cell.length_a   1.000
_cell.length_b   1.000
_cell.length_c   1.000
_cell.angle_alpha   90.00
_cell.angle_beta   90.00
_cell.angle_gamma   90.00
#
_symmetry.space_group_name_H-M   'P 1'
#
loop_
_entity.id
_entity.type
_entity.pdbx_description
1 polymer ?
#
loop_
_entity_poly.entity_id
_entity_poly.type
_entity_poly.pdbx_seq_one_letter_code
_entity_poly.pdbx_strand_id
1 'polypeptide(L)'
;MDIGSDQFSNLLACVSLVISGILAVLYVRDRRHVKFTIANDYINQLLQWHHSVIEILTELRLRQFSGYEDERQSLLIELSAYIEKGRFFFPNINPGEHGVDKPPAYRGYRNIGLDFLVASYNLHHKPSSSSLNEKAEQLQRLFTSVVYEIINPGERLETIRELTDRYFVKGLSVEDLQEPGQLSAVSHMWDRPAKST
;
A
#
# COMPACT_ATOMS: atom_id res chain seq x y z
N MET A 1 24.06 32.27 58.47
CA MET A 1 24.67 32.12 57.14
C MET A 1 24.62 30.65 56.81
N ASP A 2 23.58 30.25 56.07
CA ASP A 2 23.25 28.86 55.74
C ASP A 2 23.89 28.46 54.39
N ILE A 3 25.20 28.69 54.27
CA ILE A 3 25.92 28.56 53.00
C ILE A 3 25.93 27.09 52.51
N GLY A 4 25.83 26.13 53.43
CA GLY A 4 25.78 24.70 53.11
C GLY A 4 24.46 24.23 52.52
N SER A 5 23.32 24.81 52.94
CA SER A 5 22.00 24.43 52.42
C SER A 5 21.79 24.91 50.99
N ASP A 6 22.28 26.11 50.66
CA ASP A 6 22.16 26.67 49.32
C ASP A 6 23.03 25.93 48.31
N GLN A 7 24.24 25.52 48.68
CA GLN A 7 25.09 24.70 47.81
C GLN A 7 24.49 23.31 47.56
N PHE A 8 23.90 22.69 48.58
CA PHE A 8 23.22 21.39 48.44
C PHE A 8 21.96 21.50 47.56
N SER A 9 21.15 22.54 47.75
CA SER A 9 19.98 22.82 46.92
C SER A 9 20.35 23.04 45.45
N ASN A 10 21.39 23.85 45.19
CA ASN A 10 21.90 24.09 43.84
C ASN A 10 22.41 22.81 43.18
N LEU A 11 23.14 21.96 43.92
CA LEU A 11 23.59 20.66 43.41
C LEU A 11 22.41 19.75 43.05
N LEU A 12 21.39 19.67 43.90
CA LEU A 12 20.20 18.88 43.66
C LEU A 12 19.46 19.37 42.41
N ALA A 13 19.29 20.69 42.26
CA ALA A 13 18.68 21.30 41.08
C ALA A 13 19.45 20.99 39.79
N CYS A 14 20.79 21.05 39.82
CA CYS A 14 21.63 20.67 38.69
C CYS A 14 21.46 19.20 38.31
N VAL A 15 21.45 18.29 39.29
CA VAL A 15 21.26 16.85 39.04
C VAL A 15 19.86 16.58 38.47
N SER A 16 18.81 17.20 39.03
CA SER A 16 17.46 17.09 38.50
C SER A 16 17.35 17.60 37.07
N LEU A 17 17.98 18.73 36.74
CA LEU A 17 18.00 19.28 35.38
C LEU A 17 18.68 18.33 34.39
N VAL A 18 19.82 17.72 34.77
CA VAL A 18 20.51 16.73 33.94
C VAL A 18 19.65 15.50 33.73
N ILE A 19 19.04 14.95 34.78
CA ILE A 19 18.15 13.78 34.68
C ILE A 19 16.94 14.10 33.79
N SER A 20 16.29 15.25 34.01
CA SER A 20 15.17 15.69 33.18
C SER A 20 15.58 15.87 31.72
N GLY A 21 16.78 16.40 31.46
CA GLY A 21 17.34 16.52 30.11
C GLY A 21 17.53 15.16 29.43
N ILE A 22 18.11 14.19 30.15
CA ILE A 22 18.30 12.82 29.65
C ILE A 22 16.95 12.17 29.37
N LEU A 23 15.99 12.26 30.29
CA LEU A 23 14.65 11.71 30.12
C LEU A 23 13.92 12.34 28.93
N ALA A 24 14.04 13.65 28.73
CA ALA A 24 13.46 14.34 27.59
C ALA A 24 14.03 13.83 26.26
N VAL A 25 15.36 13.62 26.17
CA VAL A 25 16.01 13.07 24.97
C VAL A 25 15.53 11.64 24.70
N LEU A 26 15.49 10.78 25.72
CA LEU A 26 15.01 9.40 25.58
C LEU A 26 13.55 9.35 25.14
N TYR A 27 12.69 10.18 25.74
CA TYR A 27 11.27 10.29 25.38
C TYR A 27 11.07 10.72 23.92
N VAL A 28 11.84 11.72 23.45
CA VAL A 28 11.76 12.17 22.05
C VAL A 28 12.23 11.07 21.10
N ARG A 29 13.29 10.32 21.45
CA ARG A 29 13.78 9.21 20.63
C ARG A 29 12.75 8.08 20.56
N ASP A 30 12.20 7.67 21.70
CA ASP A 30 11.18 6.64 21.77
C ASP A 30 9.93 7.00 20.96
N ARG A 31 9.46 8.25 21.08
CA ARG A 31 8.34 8.77 20.28
C ARG A 31 8.58 8.71 18.78
N ARG A 32 9.82 8.96 18.32
CA ARG A 32 10.18 8.83 16.89
C ARG A 32 10.11 7.37 16.44
N HIS A 33 10.64 6.44 17.23
CA HIS A 33 10.56 5.00 16.94
C HIS A 33 9.10 4.53 16.88
N VAL A 34 8.26 4.89 17.86
CA VAL A 34 6.84 4.51 17.87
C VAL A 34 6.12 5.01 16.62
N LYS A 35 6.32 6.27 16.22
CA LYS A 35 5.75 6.81 14.98
C LYS A 35 6.19 6.03 13.75
N PHE A 36 7.48 5.73 13.64
CA PHE A 36 8.02 4.96 12.52
C PHE A 36 7.43 3.54 12.48
N THR A 37 7.35 2.87 13.64
CA THR A 37 6.75 1.53 13.76
C THR A 37 5.29 1.53 13.33
N ILE A 38 4.48 2.48 13.79
CA ILE A 38 3.06 2.59 13.41
C ILE A 38 2.91 2.80 11.90
N ALA A 39 3.70 3.71 11.32
CA ALA A 39 3.67 3.97 9.88
C ALA A 39 4.08 2.73 9.06
N ASN A 40 5.10 2.00 9.51
CA ASN A 40 5.55 0.79 8.83
C ASN A 40 4.53 -0.35 8.95
N ASP A 41 3.93 -0.52 10.12
CA ASP A 41 2.88 -1.50 10.37
C ASP A 41 1.65 -1.25 9.48
N TYR A 42 1.17 0.00 9.41
CA TYR A 42 0.10 0.38 8.49
C TYR A 42 0.43 0.04 7.03
N ILE A 43 1.65 0.35 6.58
CA ILE A 43 2.07 0.07 5.19
C ILE A 43 2.18 -1.43 4.93
N ASN A 44 2.68 -2.21 5.89
CA ASN A 44 2.74 -3.67 5.75
C ASN A 44 1.34 -4.29 5.66
N GLN A 45 0.39 -3.82 6.47
CA GLN A 45 -1.00 -4.27 6.41
C GLN A 45 -1.65 -3.90 5.08
N LEU A 46 -1.41 -2.67 4.58
CA LEU A 46 -1.89 -2.23 3.26
C LEU A 46 -1.30 -3.10 2.13
N LEU A 47 0.00 -3.38 2.17
CA LEU A 47 0.69 -4.23 1.19
C LEU A 47 0.17 -5.65 1.21
N GLN A 48 -0.06 -6.23 2.39
CA GLN A 48 -0.62 -7.57 2.54
C GLN A 48 -2.04 -7.64 1.97
N TRP A 49 -2.88 -6.65 2.28
CA TRP A 49 -4.22 -6.55 1.69
C TRP A 49 -4.17 -6.40 0.17
N HIS A 50 -3.31 -5.52 -0.35
CA HIS A 50 -3.12 -5.32 -1.79
C HIS A 50 -2.66 -6.61 -2.48
N HIS A 51 -1.73 -7.35 -1.89
CA HIS A 51 -1.26 -8.63 -2.42
C HIS A 51 -2.41 -9.61 -2.63
N SER A 52 -3.25 -9.84 -1.61
CA SER A 52 -4.40 -10.74 -1.73
C SER A 52 -5.41 -10.28 -2.78
N VAL A 53 -5.64 -8.97 -2.91
CA VAL A 53 -6.52 -8.43 -3.97
C VAL A 53 -5.94 -8.68 -5.36
N ILE A 54 -4.64 -8.45 -5.55
CA ILE A 54 -3.97 -8.63 -6.85
C ILE A 54 -3.95 -10.10 -7.28
N GLU A 55 -3.78 -11.04 -6.35
CA GLU A 55 -3.89 -12.47 -6.64
C GLU A 55 -5.27 -12.80 -7.23
N ILE A 56 -6.34 -12.38 -6.55
CA ILE A 56 -7.72 -12.61 -7.00
C ILE A 56 -7.98 -11.96 -8.37
N LEU A 57 -7.58 -10.69 -8.56
CA LEU A 57 -7.75 -10.00 -9.85
C LEU A 57 -6.98 -10.69 -10.97
N THR A 58 -5.77 -11.18 -10.69
CA THR A 58 -4.93 -11.88 -11.67
C THR A 58 -5.54 -13.22 -12.04
N GLU A 59 -6.05 -13.98 -11.07
CA GLU A 59 -6.77 -15.24 -11.33
C GLU A 59 -8.03 -14.99 -12.15
N LEU A 60 -8.88 -14.04 -11.74
CA LEU A 60 -10.11 -13.69 -12.48
C LEU A 60 -9.84 -13.28 -13.93
N ARG A 61 -8.67 -12.68 -14.19
CA ARG A 61 -8.27 -12.18 -15.51
C ARG A 61 -7.66 -13.25 -16.41
N LEU A 62 -6.78 -14.09 -15.87
CA LEU A 62 -5.94 -14.99 -16.67
C LEU A 62 -6.45 -16.43 -16.69
N ARG A 63 -7.24 -16.85 -15.70
CA ARG A 63 -7.79 -18.21 -15.63
C ARG A 63 -8.98 -18.36 -16.58
N GLN A 64 -9.02 -19.47 -17.29
CA GLN A 64 -10.20 -19.86 -18.08
C GLN A 64 -11.18 -20.61 -17.18
N PHE A 65 -12.39 -20.09 -17.03
CA PHE A 65 -13.44 -20.67 -16.17
C PHE A 65 -14.43 -21.55 -16.93
N SER A 66 -14.10 -22.02 -18.14
CA SER A 66 -14.99 -22.89 -18.93
C SER A 66 -15.29 -24.18 -18.17
N GLY A 67 -16.51 -24.29 -17.62
CA GLY A 67 -16.95 -25.43 -16.81
C GLY A 67 -16.65 -25.34 -15.31
N TYR A 68 -16.10 -24.22 -14.83
CA TYR A 68 -15.71 -24.00 -13.43
C TYR A 68 -16.34 -22.74 -12.84
N GLU A 69 -17.66 -22.60 -12.97
CA GLU A 69 -18.36 -21.38 -12.52
C GLU A 69 -18.37 -21.20 -11.01
N ASP A 70 -18.31 -22.29 -10.26
CA ASP A 70 -18.21 -22.26 -8.80
C ASP A 70 -16.87 -21.65 -8.34
N GLU A 71 -15.78 -21.91 -9.07
CA GLU A 71 -14.46 -21.33 -8.77
C GLU A 71 -14.43 -19.83 -9.07
N ARG A 72 -14.99 -19.41 -10.21
CA ARG A 72 -15.14 -17.99 -10.54
C ARG A 72 -15.97 -17.28 -9.48
N GLN A 73 -17.08 -17.89 -9.08
CA GLN A 73 -17.97 -17.32 -8.09
C GLN A 73 -17.28 -17.23 -6.71
N SER A 74 -16.45 -18.21 -6.35
CA SER A 74 -15.64 -18.19 -5.13
C SER A 74 -14.68 -17.00 -5.12
N LEU A 75 -13.94 -16.77 -6.21
CA LEU A 75 -13.04 -15.61 -6.35
C LEU A 75 -13.81 -14.27 -6.30
N LEU A 76 -15.00 -14.19 -6.88
CA LEU A 76 -15.84 -13.00 -6.78
C LEU A 76 -16.33 -12.73 -5.35
N ILE A 77 -16.70 -13.77 -4.61
CA ILE A 77 -17.07 -13.67 -3.19
C ILE A 77 -15.87 -13.14 -2.38
N GLU A 78 -14.68 -13.69 -2.62
CA GLU A 78 -13.46 -13.21 -1.95
C GLU A 78 -13.13 -11.76 -2.30
N LEU A 79 -13.21 -11.39 -3.58
CA LEU A 79 -13.00 -10.00 -4.01
C LEU A 79 -13.98 -9.05 -3.31
N SER A 80 -15.25 -9.43 -3.22
CA SER A 80 -16.27 -8.67 -2.50
C SER A 80 -15.90 -8.48 -1.02
N ALA A 81 -15.44 -9.54 -0.35
CA ALA A 81 -14.98 -9.45 1.03
C ALA A 81 -13.76 -8.53 1.19
N TYR A 82 -12.81 -8.57 0.26
CA TYR A 82 -11.63 -7.69 0.27
C TYR A 82 -11.95 -6.23 -0.02
N ILE A 83 -12.97 -5.94 -0.84
CA ILE A 83 -13.49 -4.57 -1.05
C ILE A 83 -14.01 -4.00 0.27
N GLU A 84 -14.73 -4.81 1.05
CA GLU A 84 -15.26 -4.39 2.34
C GLU A 84 -14.14 -4.17 3.37
N LYS A 85 -13.14 -5.05 3.43
CA LYS A 85 -11.92 -4.84 4.22
C LYS A 85 -11.15 -3.59 3.77
N GLY A 86 -11.15 -3.30 2.46
CA GLY A 86 -10.46 -2.16 1.88
C GLY A 86 -10.94 -0.80 2.42
N ARG A 87 -12.18 -0.71 2.91
CA ARG A 87 -12.74 0.54 3.48
C ARG A 87 -12.00 1.05 4.71
N PHE A 88 -11.27 0.19 5.41
CA PHE A 88 -10.44 0.59 6.55
C PHE A 88 -9.15 1.30 6.12
N PHE A 89 -8.65 1.02 4.90
CA PHE A 89 -7.52 1.72 4.31
C PHE A 89 -7.96 2.90 3.43
N PHE A 90 -9.13 2.77 2.81
CA PHE A 90 -9.70 3.71 1.86
C PHE A 90 -11.10 4.17 2.31
N PRO A 91 -11.18 4.98 3.38
CA PRO A 91 -12.46 5.47 3.87
C PRO A 91 -13.16 6.33 2.81
N ASN A 92 -14.48 6.35 2.88
CA ASN A 92 -15.28 7.22 2.02
C ASN A 92 -15.02 8.71 2.30
N ILE A 93 -15.14 9.53 1.26
CA ILE A 93 -14.90 10.98 1.27
C ILE A 93 -16.24 11.71 1.47
N ASN A 94 -16.23 12.85 2.17
CA ASN A 94 -17.40 13.69 2.46
C ASN A 94 -18.60 12.92 3.08
N PRO A 95 -18.43 12.24 4.22
CA PRO A 95 -19.49 11.41 4.83
C PRO A 95 -20.73 12.20 5.31
N GLY A 96 -20.66 13.52 5.39
CA GLY A 96 -21.78 14.39 5.79
C GLY A 96 -22.71 14.83 4.66
N GLU A 97 -22.31 14.62 3.40
CA GLU A 97 -23.02 15.17 2.23
C GLU A 97 -23.87 14.13 1.50
N HIS A 98 -23.48 12.86 1.54
CA HIS A 98 -24.10 11.80 0.75
C HIS A 98 -24.36 10.55 1.59
N GLY A 99 -25.55 9.95 1.48
CA GLY A 99 -25.89 8.70 2.15
C GLY A 99 -25.83 8.76 3.68
N VAL A 100 -26.29 9.87 4.28
CA VAL A 100 -26.29 10.09 5.75
C VAL A 100 -27.09 9.03 6.50
N ASP A 101 -28.09 8.46 5.84
CA ASP A 101 -28.93 7.35 6.30
C ASP A 101 -28.22 5.99 6.31
N LYS A 102 -27.08 5.86 5.63
CA LYS A 102 -26.31 4.61 5.56
C LYS A 102 -25.50 4.37 6.83
N PRO A 103 -25.03 3.12 7.08
CA PRO A 103 -24.09 2.86 8.17
C PRO A 103 -22.77 3.64 7.98
N PRO A 104 -22.04 4.00 9.06
CA PRO A 104 -20.91 4.93 9.00
C PRO A 104 -19.86 4.65 7.92
N ALA A 105 -19.48 3.38 7.71
CA ALA A 105 -18.48 2.99 6.71
C ALA A 105 -18.94 3.14 5.24
N TYR A 106 -20.23 3.44 5.01
CA TYR A 106 -20.84 3.57 3.68
C TYR A 106 -21.37 4.98 3.39
N ARG A 107 -21.20 5.93 4.32
CA ARG A 107 -21.57 7.33 4.11
C ARG A 107 -20.53 8.03 3.23
N GLY A 108 -20.94 9.01 2.43
CA GLY A 108 -20.07 9.74 1.52
C GLY A 108 -19.87 9.05 0.16
N TYR A 109 -18.81 9.46 -0.53
CA TYR A 109 -18.36 8.93 -1.81
C TYR A 109 -17.29 7.85 -1.59
N ARG A 110 -17.41 6.72 -2.29
CA ARG A 110 -16.39 5.66 -2.22
C ARG A 110 -15.05 6.20 -2.74
N ASN A 111 -13.95 5.82 -2.11
CA ASN A 111 -12.62 6.12 -2.63
C ASN A 111 -12.43 5.44 -4.00
N ILE A 112 -11.78 6.15 -4.94
CA ILE A 112 -11.59 5.69 -6.32
C ILE A 112 -10.83 4.36 -6.41
N GLY A 113 -9.90 4.09 -5.49
CA GLY A 113 -9.19 2.80 -5.44
C GLY A 113 -10.14 1.63 -5.25
N LEU A 114 -11.17 1.78 -4.41
CA LEU A 114 -12.21 0.77 -4.22
C LEU A 114 -13.23 0.75 -5.37
N ASP A 115 -13.47 1.89 -6.03
CA ASP A 115 -14.33 1.92 -7.22
C ASP A 115 -13.73 1.11 -8.38
N PHE A 116 -12.40 1.12 -8.56
CA PHE A 116 -11.74 0.23 -9.53
C PHE A 116 -11.96 -1.25 -9.20
N LEU A 117 -11.91 -1.63 -7.92
CA LEU A 117 -12.20 -3.01 -7.51
C LEU A 117 -13.66 -3.39 -7.74
N VAL A 118 -14.60 -2.50 -7.43
CA VAL A 118 -16.03 -2.72 -7.70
C VAL A 118 -16.29 -2.82 -9.21
N ALA A 119 -15.62 -2.00 -10.01
CA ALA A 119 -15.69 -2.10 -11.47
C ALA A 119 -15.14 -3.45 -11.96
N SER A 120 -14.02 -3.93 -11.41
CA SER A 120 -13.46 -5.26 -11.73
C SER A 120 -14.42 -6.38 -11.35
N TYR A 121 -14.99 -6.35 -10.13
CA TYR A 121 -16.03 -7.30 -9.71
C TYR A 121 -17.19 -7.34 -10.71
N ASN A 122 -17.74 -6.17 -11.07
CA ASN A 122 -18.85 -6.07 -12.02
C ASN A 122 -18.48 -6.52 -13.45
N LEU A 123 -17.22 -6.34 -13.84
CA LEU A 123 -16.71 -6.78 -15.14
C LEU A 123 -16.63 -8.30 -15.22
N HIS A 124 -16.11 -8.95 -14.18
CA HIS A 124 -15.96 -10.42 -14.11
C HIS A 124 -17.26 -11.16 -13.76
N HIS A 125 -18.25 -10.46 -13.24
CA HIS A 125 -19.59 -11.02 -13.01
C HIS A 125 -20.42 -11.15 -14.31
N LYS A 126 -20.04 -10.44 -15.38
CA LYS A 126 -20.70 -10.50 -16.69
C LYS A 126 -20.12 -11.65 -17.53
N PRO A 127 -20.87 -12.17 -18.52
CA PRO A 127 -20.34 -13.14 -19.48
C PRO A 127 -19.06 -12.63 -20.15
N SER A 128 -18.15 -13.55 -20.47
CA SER A 128 -16.87 -13.21 -21.07
C SER A 128 -17.06 -12.45 -22.40
N SER A 129 -16.18 -11.48 -22.64
CA SER A 129 -16.14 -10.73 -23.90
C SER A 129 -14.70 -10.59 -24.35
N SER A 130 -14.47 -10.42 -25.66
CA SER A 130 -13.12 -10.30 -26.25
C SER A 130 -12.31 -9.09 -25.73
N SER A 131 -12.96 -8.13 -25.07
CA SER A 131 -12.32 -6.95 -24.45
C SER A 131 -12.23 -7.02 -22.92
N LEU A 132 -12.66 -8.13 -22.31
CA LEU A 132 -12.71 -8.27 -20.85
C LEU A 132 -11.32 -8.17 -20.24
N ASN A 133 -10.36 -8.94 -20.76
CA ASN A 133 -9.00 -8.97 -20.25
C ASN A 133 -8.33 -7.59 -20.31
N GLU A 134 -8.44 -6.88 -21.44
CA GLU A 134 -7.87 -5.53 -21.61
C GLU A 134 -8.43 -4.54 -20.57
N LYS A 135 -9.74 -4.56 -20.32
CA LYS A 135 -10.38 -3.69 -19.33
C LYS A 135 -10.01 -4.09 -17.90
N ALA A 136 -9.99 -5.39 -17.60
CA ALA A 136 -9.60 -5.91 -16.29
C ALA A 136 -8.15 -5.54 -15.95
N GLU A 137 -7.24 -5.66 -16.92
CA GLU A 137 -5.86 -5.22 -16.78
C GLU A 137 -5.76 -3.72 -16.49
N GLN A 138 -6.51 -2.88 -17.22
CA GLN A 138 -6.50 -1.44 -16.98
C GLN A 138 -6.98 -1.10 -15.56
N LEU A 139 -8.06 -1.72 -15.09
CA LEU A 139 -8.57 -1.52 -13.74
C LEU A 139 -7.56 -1.99 -12.68
N GLN A 140 -6.91 -3.14 -12.90
CA GLN A 140 -5.87 -3.65 -12.00
C GLN A 140 -4.68 -2.67 -11.92
N ARG A 141 -4.22 -2.13 -13.05
CA ARG A 141 -3.14 -1.14 -13.08
C ARG A 141 -3.53 0.15 -12.34
N LEU A 142 -4.73 0.68 -12.60
CA LEU A 142 -5.25 1.87 -11.93
C LEU A 142 -5.36 1.67 -10.42
N PHE A 143 -5.84 0.51 -9.99
CA PHE A 143 -5.87 0.15 -8.57
C PHE A 143 -4.47 0.09 -7.95
N THR A 144 -3.52 -0.61 -8.59
CA THR A 144 -2.14 -0.66 -8.13
C THR A 144 -1.50 0.73 -8.06
N SER A 145 -1.80 1.63 -9.01
CA SER A 145 -1.31 3.01 -8.98
C SER A 145 -1.79 3.78 -7.74
N VAL A 146 -3.05 3.64 -7.34
CA VAL A 146 -3.56 4.27 -6.11
C VAL A 146 -2.81 3.77 -4.87
N VAL A 147 -2.56 2.46 -4.78
CA VAL A 147 -1.79 1.89 -3.66
C VAL A 147 -0.32 2.33 -3.72
N TYR A 148 0.26 2.38 -4.91
CA TYR A 148 1.64 2.82 -5.15
C TYR A 148 1.86 4.26 -4.68
N GLU A 149 0.92 5.17 -4.95
CA GLU A 149 0.98 6.56 -4.49
C GLU A 149 1.02 6.67 -2.95
N ILE A 150 0.26 5.82 -2.25
CA ILE A 150 0.24 5.81 -0.78
C ILE A 150 1.54 5.25 -0.21
N ILE A 151 2.07 4.19 -0.82
CA ILE A 151 3.30 3.54 -0.36
C ILE A 151 4.51 4.41 -0.67
N ASN A 152 4.51 5.10 -1.82
CA ASN A 152 5.59 5.89 -2.36
C ASN A 152 6.97 5.20 -2.20
N PRO A 153 7.22 4.13 -2.98
CA PRO A 153 8.42 3.31 -2.78
C PRO A 153 9.71 4.09 -3.03
N GLY A 154 9.69 5.14 -3.86
CA GLY A 154 10.84 6.01 -4.09
C GLY A 154 11.29 6.72 -2.81
N GLU A 155 10.39 7.46 -2.16
CA GLU A 155 10.68 8.13 -0.88
C GLU A 155 11.05 7.13 0.22
N ARG A 156 10.42 5.95 0.22
CA ARG A 156 10.77 4.89 1.19
C ARG A 156 12.19 4.37 0.98
N LEU A 157 12.61 4.11 -0.25
CA LEU A 157 13.98 3.66 -0.54
C LEU A 157 15.01 4.70 -0.10
N GLU A 158 14.73 5.98 -0.35
CA GLU A 158 15.56 7.09 0.14
C GLU A 158 15.64 7.11 1.68
N THR A 159 14.51 6.97 2.36
CA THR A 159 14.47 6.88 3.83
C THR A 159 15.28 5.69 4.35
N ILE A 160 15.16 4.51 3.73
CA ILE A 160 15.91 3.33 4.16
C ILE A 160 17.41 3.53 3.88
N ARG A 161 17.77 4.22 2.79
CA ARG A 161 19.16 4.57 2.48
C ARG A 161 19.77 5.53 3.50
N GLU A 162 19.03 6.53 3.96
CA GLU A 162 19.48 7.42 5.03
C GLU A 162 19.67 6.68 6.36
N LEU A 163 18.85 5.67 6.62
CA LEU A 163 18.86 4.92 7.89
C LEU A 163 19.77 3.69 7.88
N THR A 164 20.26 3.25 6.72
CA THR A 164 21.03 2.01 6.58
C THR A 164 22.22 2.18 5.65
N ASP A 165 23.38 1.63 6.02
CA ASP A 165 24.58 1.61 5.17
C ASP A 165 24.52 0.52 4.06
N ARG A 166 23.32 0.13 3.63
CA ARG A 166 23.14 -0.99 2.69
C ARG A 166 23.18 -0.55 1.23
N TYR A 167 23.77 -1.40 0.39
CA TYR A 167 23.78 -1.24 -1.06
C TYR A 167 22.39 -1.56 -1.65
N PHE A 168 21.82 -0.61 -2.40
CA PHE A 168 20.55 -0.79 -3.13
C PHE A 168 20.79 -1.17 -4.59
N VAL A 169 19.80 -1.84 -5.19
CA VAL A 169 19.82 -2.27 -6.60
C VAL A 169 20.07 -1.06 -7.51
N LYS A 170 20.96 -1.19 -8.50
CA LYS A 170 21.20 -0.15 -9.50
C LYS A 170 19.90 0.12 -10.27
N GLY A 171 19.57 1.38 -10.49
CA GLY A 171 18.40 1.82 -11.27
C GLY A 171 18.57 1.56 -12.76
N LEU A 172 18.72 0.29 -13.14
CA LEU A 172 18.88 -0.14 -14.52
C LEU A 172 17.51 -0.36 -15.17
N SER A 173 17.47 -0.05 -16.44
CA SER A 173 16.34 -0.20 -17.35
C SER A 173 16.77 -1.08 -18.54
N VAL A 174 15.82 -1.42 -19.42
CA VAL A 174 16.15 -2.20 -20.62
C VAL A 174 17.04 -1.40 -21.56
N GLU A 175 16.94 -0.08 -21.52
CA GLU A 175 17.76 0.87 -22.26
C GLU A 175 19.24 0.84 -21.83
N ASP A 176 19.54 0.32 -20.63
CA ASP A 176 20.90 0.15 -20.13
C ASP A 176 21.55 -1.17 -20.58
N LEU A 177 20.82 -2.05 -21.28
CA LEU A 177 21.36 -3.28 -21.85
C LEU A 177 22.23 -2.95 -23.07
N GLN A 178 23.52 -3.31 -22.99
CA GLN A 178 24.49 -2.99 -24.04
C GLN A 178 24.80 -4.17 -24.97
N GLU A 179 24.52 -5.40 -24.53
CA GLU A 179 24.90 -6.60 -25.27
C GLU A 179 23.76 -7.07 -26.22
N PRO A 180 24.05 -7.38 -27.50
CA PRO A 180 23.04 -7.84 -28.45
C PRO A 180 22.27 -9.09 -28.01
N GLY A 181 22.91 -10.00 -27.28
CA GLY A 181 22.27 -11.20 -26.73
C GLY A 181 21.29 -10.90 -25.59
N GLN A 182 21.51 -9.81 -24.84
CA GLN A 182 20.59 -9.36 -23.79
C GLN A 182 19.36 -8.69 -24.42
N LEU A 183 19.57 -7.85 -25.44
CA LEU A 183 18.50 -7.18 -26.17
C LEU A 183 17.58 -8.16 -26.90
N SER A 184 18.12 -9.23 -27.50
CA SER A 184 17.31 -10.25 -28.16
C SER A 184 16.44 -11.03 -27.17
N ALA A 185 16.94 -11.29 -25.96
CA ALA A 185 16.20 -11.99 -24.91
C ALA A 185 14.96 -11.22 -24.44
N VAL A 186 14.97 -9.87 -24.50
CA VAL A 186 13.85 -9.00 -24.10
C VAL A 186 13.06 -8.45 -25.28
N SER A 187 13.38 -8.86 -26.52
CA SER A 187 12.76 -8.32 -27.74
C SER A 187 11.23 -8.46 -27.78
N HIS A 188 10.69 -9.52 -27.16
CA HIS A 188 9.27 -9.79 -27.07
C HIS A 188 8.55 -9.08 -25.90
N MET A 189 9.29 -8.34 -25.06
CA MET A 189 8.74 -7.69 -23.85
C MET A 189 7.63 -6.69 -24.18
N TRP A 190 7.70 -6.06 -25.36
CA TRP A 190 6.72 -5.09 -25.84
C TRP A 190 5.63 -5.71 -26.71
N ASP A 191 5.75 -7.00 -27.05
CA ASP A 191 4.76 -7.72 -27.82
C ASP A 191 3.55 -8.01 -26.94
N ARG A 192 2.38 -7.47 -27.33
CA ARG A 192 1.14 -7.81 -26.65
C ARG A 192 0.75 -9.25 -27.01
N PRO A 193 0.45 -10.12 -26.03
CA PRO A 193 -0.05 -11.45 -26.34
C PRO A 193 -1.31 -11.36 -27.20
N ALA A 194 -1.43 -12.24 -28.20
CA ALA A 194 -2.56 -12.27 -29.10
C ALA A 194 -3.88 -12.38 -28.32
N LYS A 195 -4.91 -11.65 -28.76
CA LYS A 195 -6.25 -11.73 -28.16
C LYS A 195 -6.70 -13.20 -28.18
N SER A 196 -6.94 -13.78 -27.02
CA SER A 196 -7.64 -15.07 -26.94
C SER A 196 -9.05 -14.84 -27.46
N THR A 197 -9.30 -15.31 -28.69
CA THR A 197 -10.62 -15.36 -29.33
C THR A 197 -11.58 -16.22 -28.53
#